data_AF-A0AAP5H222-F1
#
_entry.id   AF-A0AAP5H222-F1
#
_cell.length_a   1.000
_cell.length_b   1.000
_cell.length_c   1.000
_cell.angle_alpha   90.00
_cell.angle_beta   90.00
_cell.angle_gamma   90.00
#
_symmetry.space_group_name_H-M   'P 1'
#
loop_
_entity.id
_entity.type
_entity.pdbx_description
1 polymer ?
#
loop_
_entity_poly.entity_id
_entity_poly.type
_entity_poly.pdbx_seq_one_letter_code
_entity_poly.pdbx_strand_id
1 'polypeptide(L)'
;MHRSNLIVEEETELLALHRVIFEAKFNLSPSDIDIQASPYTAELAQRVLRTIVKVQSATDMNKIERWSNWLEHKKEWIWERCLSYMLKIQPSHWIRMDYSKKCDYVQWLFSPYDLLEVDVERFIGEVEKYRQAIDKGHPIFLRSFGYATDVILDELEQKLGRKLPPGYRTYLRNHNGGKVLVHYCTFVVEELNEVIPLHVIFGVHVEKRYDLAYWNTFKDEFPTGHILIGETAAGGKILMDDLERIYYWKDMEYDDPTRNEGLYKVADNFDAFQSTWKRMIKTI
;
A
#
# COMPACT_ATOMS: atom_id res chain seq x y z
N MET A 1 4.24 -39.09 -20.27
CA MET A 1 3.84 -37.68 -20.11
C MET A 1 3.78 -37.05 -21.50
N HIS A 2 2.59 -36.74 -22.00
CA HIS A 2 2.44 -36.00 -23.25
C HIS A 2 2.83 -34.55 -22.96
N ARG A 3 3.93 -34.05 -23.52
CA ARG A 3 4.28 -32.63 -23.42
C ARG A 3 3.45 -31.87 -24.46
N SER A 4 2.48 -31.10 -23.99
CA SER A 4 1.82 -30.08 -24.81
C SER A 4 2.71 -28.83 -24.81
N ASN A 5 2.99 -28.29 -25.99
CA ASN A 5 3.78 -27.07 -26.14
C ASN A 5 2.84 -25.89 -26.40
N LEU A 6 3.02 -24.79 -25.64
CA LEU A 6 2.50 -23.48 -26.01
C LEU A 6 3.58 -22.76 -26.82
N ILE A 7 3.27 -22.38 -28.06
CA ILE A 7 4.17 -21.65 -28.95
C ILE A 7 3.65 -20.22 -29.05
N VAL A 8 4.53 -19.25 -28.78
CA VAL A 8 4.29 -17.82 -28.95
C VAL A 8 5.43 -17.30 -29.81
N GLU A 9 5.14 -16.87 -31.03
CA GLU A 9 6.15 -16.54 -32.03
C GLU A 9 6.53 -15.06 -31.99
N GLU A 10 5.56 -14.19 -31.65
CA GLU A 10 5.74 -12.75 -31.69
C GLU A 10 6.08 -12.15 -30.31
N GLU A 11 7.04 -11.23 -30.26
CA GLU A 11 7.40 -10.52 -29.03
C GLU A 11 6.19 -9.78 -28.43
N THR A 12 5.33 -9.21 -29.28
CA THR A 12 4.12 -8.51 -28.86
C THR A 12 3.14 -9.42 -28.13
N GLU A 13 3.02 -10.68 -28.54
CA GLU A 13 2.17 -11.67 -27.88
C GLU A 13 2.75 -12.09 -26.53
N LEU A 14 4.08 -12.24 -26.43
CA LEU A 14 4.75 -12.50 -25.16
C LEU A 14 4.52 -11.36 -24.15
N LEU A 15 4.65 -10.10 -24.59
CA LEU A 15 4.38 -8.93 -23.75
C LEU A 15 2.91 -8.86 -23.31
N ALA A 16 1.97 -9.18 -24.21
CA ALA A 16 0.55 -9.24 -23.89
C ALA A 16 0.27 -10.35 -22.85
N LEU A 17 0.83 -11.54 -23.04
CA LEU A 17 0.70 -12.65 -22.11
C LEU A 17 1.26 -12.31 -20.72
N HIS A 18 2.42 -11.65 -20.66
CA HIS A 18 2.98 -11.16 -19.40
C HIS A 18 2.00 -10.23 -18.67
N ARG A 19 1.41 -9.26 -19.36
CA ARG A 19 0.42 -8.35 -18.77
C ARG A 19 -0.79 -9.09 -18.24
N VAL A 20 -1.34 -10.03 -19.01
CA VAL A 20 -2.50 -10.84 -18.59
C VAL A 20 -2.19 -11.66 -17.33
N ILE A 21 -1.04 -12.35 -17.30
CA ILE A 21 -0.63 -13.15 -16.13
C ILE A 21 -0.38 -12.24 -14.92
N PHE A 22 0.27 -11.11 -15.13
CA PHE A 22 0.59 -10.16 -14.05
C PHE A 22 -0.68 -9.57 -13.43
N GLU A 23 -1.65 -9.14 -14.25
CA GLU A 23 -2.95 -8.68 -13.78
C GLU A 23 -3.70 -9.79 -13.02
N ALA A 24 -3.68 -11.02 -13.51
CA ALA A 24 -4.34 -12.15 -12.84
C ALA A 24 -3.70 -12.49 -11.48
N LYS A 25 -2.37 -12.55 -11.40
CA LYS A 25 -1.63 -12.88 -10.17
C LYS A 25 -1.68 -11.77 -9.10
N PHE A 26 -1.87 -10.52 -9.50
CA PHE A 26 -1.90 -9.39 -8.55
C PHE A 26 -3.28 -8.70 -8.48
N ASN A 27 -4.32 -9.39 -8.93
CA ASN A 27 -5.70 -8.94 -8.74
C ASN A 27 -6.05 -8.94 -7.25
N LEU A 28 -6.54 -7.79 -6.75
CA LEU A 28 -6.99 -7.64 -5.35
C LEU A 28 -8.30 -8.39 -5.06
N SER A 29 -9.13 -8.60 -6.08
CA SER A 29 -10.45 -9.24 -5.96
C SER A 29 -10.57 -10.36 -6.99
N PRO A 30 -9.76 -11.42 -6.88
CA PRO A 30 -9.90 -12.56 -7.78
C PRO A 30 -11.27 -13.23 -7.60
N SER A 31 -11.84 -13.68 -8.71
CA SER A 31 -12.89 -14.70 -8.68
C SER A 31 -12.31 -16.10 -8.48
N ASP A 32 -11.12 -16.34 -9.02
CA ASP A 32 -10.37 -17.61 -8.90
C ASP A 32 -9.16 -17.42 -7.99
N ILE A 33 -9.24 -18.00 -6.79
CA ILE A 33 -8.22 -17.86 -5.75
C ILE A 33 -7.03 -18.80 -5.94
N ASP A 34 -7.13 -19.75 -6.87
CA ASP A 34 -6.06 -20.71 -7.16
C ASP A 34 -4.98 -20.11 -8.06
N ILE A 35 -5.15 -18.86 -8.54
CA ILE A 35 -4.19 -18.21 -9.45
C ILE A 35 -2.99 -17.61 -8.69
N GLN A 36 -3.20 -16.86 -7.62
CA GLN A 36 -2.15 -15.99 -7.05
C GLN A 36 -0.94 -16.76 -6.52
N ALA A 37 -1.17 -17.84 -5.77
CA ALA A 37 -0.10 -18.60 -5.14
C ALA A 37 0.06 -20.02 -5.71
N SER A 38 -0.47 -20.28 -6.91
CA SER A 38 -0.27 -21.58 -7.56
C SER A 38 1.18 -21.73 -8.05
N PRO A 39 1.82 -22.88 -7.81
CA PRO A 39 3.14 -23.17 -8.35
C PRO A 39 3.14 -23.15 -9.88
N TYR A 40 2.03 -23.54 -10.53
CA TYR A 40 1.93 -23.60 -11.98
C TYR A 40 1.85 -22.21 -12.61
N THR A 41 1.05 -21.31 -12.02
CA THR A 41 0.97 -19.92 -12.52
C THR A 41 2.25 -19.15 -12.20
N ALA A 42 2.90 -19.46 -11.07
CA ALA A 42 4.20 -18.91 -10.72
C ALA A 42 5.29 -19.33 -11.71
N GLU A 43 5.37 -20.63 -12.06
CA GLU A 43 6.32 -21.12 -13.06
C GLU A 43 6.04 -20.49 -14.43
N LEU A 44 4.76 -20.41 -14.83
CA LEU A 44 4.37 -19.78 -16.10
C LEU A 44 4.78 -18.31 -16.15
N ALA A 45 4.51 -17.54 -15.10
CA ALA A 45 4.90 -16.13 -15.01
C ALA A 45 6.42 -15.94 -15.13
N GLN A 46 7.20 -16.74 -14.41
CA GLN A 46 8.67 -16.71 -14.48
C GLN A 46 9.17 -17.06 -15.88
N ARG A 47 8.62 -18.11 -16.50
CA ARG A 47 9.02 -18.55 -17.85
C ARG A 47 8.71 -17.49 -18.89
N VAL A 48 7.53 -16.87 -18.84
CA VAL A 48 7.16 -15.79 -19.76
C VAL A 48 8.11 -14.61 -19.61
N LEU A 49 8.35 -14.13 -18.38
CA LEU A 49 9.24 -13.00 -18.15
C LEU A 49 10.69 -13.30 -18.59
N ARG A 50 11.24 -14.46 -18.23
CA ARG A 50 12.58 -14.87 -18.65
C ARG A 50 12.70 -14.96 -20.18
N THR A 51 11.66 -15.42 -20.85
CA THR A 51 11.63 -15.50 -22.32
C THR A 51 11.64 -14.10 -22.95
N ILE A 52 10.82 -13.17 -22.43
CA ILE A 52 10.80 -11.77 -22.87
C ILE A 52 12.18 -11.13 -22.70
N VAL A 53 12.77 -11.25 -21.50
CA VAL A 53 14.10 -10.69 -21.21
C VAL A 53 15.13 -11.25 -22.19
N LYS A 54 15.14 -12.57 -22.41
CA LYS A 54 16.08 -13.23 -23.33
C LYS A 54 15.92 -12.75 -24.78
N VAL A 55 14.69 -12.66 -25.29
CA VAL A 55 14.41 -12.23 -26.66
C VAL A 55 14.86 -10.78 -26.85
N GLN A 56 14.46 -9.88 -25.94
CA GLN A 56 14.82 -8.47 -26.04
C GLN A 56 16.32 -8.22 -25.84
N SER A 57 16.95 -8.95 -24.91
CA SER A 57 18.39 -8.80 -24.63
C SER A 57 19.27 -9.28 -25.77
N ALA A 58 18.77 -10.17 -26.64
CA ALA A 58 19.49 -10.57 -27.85
C ALA A 58 19.70 -9.41 -28.84
N THR A 59 18.85 -8.37 -28.76
CA THR A 59 18.96 -7.16 -29.59
C THR A 59 19.54 -5.97 -28.83
N ASP A 60 19.23 -5.83 -27.54
CA ASP A 60 19.69 -4.74 -26.68
C ASP A 60 19.97 -5.27 -25.26
N MET A 61 21.25 -5.45 -24.92
CA MET A 61 21.66 -5.95 -23.60
C MET A 61 21.17 -5.10 -22.43
N ASN A 62 20.90 -3.79 -22.64
CA ASN A 62 20.35 -2.91 -21.60
C ASN A 62 18.93 -3.32 -21.18
N LYS A 63 18.25 -4.17 -21.94
CA LYS A 63 16.92 -4.69 -21.60
C LYS A 63 16.95 -5.53 -20.33
N ILE A 64 18.06 -6.23 -20.04
CA ILE A 64 18.22 -6.99 -18.79
C ILE A 64 18.09 -6.04 -17.59
N GLU A 65 18.88 -4.96 -17.60
CA GLU A 65 18.86 -3.97 -16.53
C GLU A 65 17.51 -3.25 -16.45
N ARG A 66 16.89 -2.89 -17.59
CA ARG A 66 15.57 -2.25 -17.60
C ARG A 66 14.48 -3.11 -16.97
N TRP A 67 14.46 -4.41 -17.25
CA TRP A 67 13.49 -5.33 -16.62
C TRP A 67 13.78 -5.55 -15.15
N SER A 68 15.06 -5.66 -14.77
CA SER A 68 15.47 -5.71 -13.37
C SER A 68 15.00 -4.47 -12.61
N ASN A 69 15.25 -3.29 -13.16
CA ASN A 69 14.79 -2.03 -12.59
C ASN A 69 13.27 -1.97 -12.54
N TRP A 70 12.55 -2.39 -13.59
CA TRP A 70 11.09 -2.42 -13.59
C TRP A 70 10.53 -3.31 -12.46
N LEU A 71 11.10 -4.50 -12.26
CA LEU A 71 10.72 -5.39 -11.16
C LEU A 71 10.96 -4.73 -9.80
N GLU A 72 12.12 -4.09 -9.63
CA GLU A 72 12.47 -3.44 -8.37
C GLU A 72 11.52 -2.28 -8.04
N HIS A 73 11.16 -1.45 -9.03
CA HIS A 73 10.17 -0.39 -8.86
C HIS A 73 8.76 -0.93 -8.55
N LYS A 74 8.48 -2.19 -8.88
CA LYS A 74 7.20 -2.86 -8.58
C LYS A 74 7.21 -3.60 -7.25
N LYS A 75 8.36 -3.77 -6.59
CA LYS A 75 8.51 -4.59 -5.39
C LYS A 75 7.50 -4.25 -4.29
N GLU A 76 7.42 -2.98 -3.88
CA GLU A 76 6.48 -2.55 -2.83
C GLU A 76 5.01 -2.68 -3.28
N TRP A 77 4.71 -2.40 -4.55
CA TRP A 77 3.36 -2.59 -5.08
C TRP A 77 2.95 -4.07 -5.07
N ILE A 78 3.85 -4.98 -5.46
CA ILE A 78 3.64 -6.43 -5.39
C ILE A 78 3.43 -6.85 -3.94
N TRP A 79 4.30 -6.39 -3.03
CA TRP A 79 4.23 -6.68 -1.61
C TRP A 79 2.86 -6.37 -1.02
N GLU A 80 2.34 -5.18 -1.29
CA GLU A 80 1.01 -4.74 -0.83
C GLU A 80 -0.12 -5.64 -1.36
N ARG A 81 -0.03 -6.05 -2.63
CA ARG A 81 -1.03 -6.93 -3.27
C ARG A 81 -1.01 -8.32 -2.65
N CYS A 82 0.18 -8.89 -2.49
CA CYS A 82 0.38 -10.20 -1.88
C CYS A 82 -0.08 -10.19 -0.42
N LEU A 83 0.23 -9.14 0.33
CA LEU A 83 -0.18 -8.99 1.72
C LEU A 83 -1.70 -8.86 1.84
N SER A 84 -2.32 -8.00 1.03
CA SER A 84 -3.79 -7.87 0.98
C SER A 84 -4.46 -9.21 0.66
N TYR A 85 -3.92 -9.98 -0.30
CA TYR A 85 -4.41 -11.31 -0.62
C TYR A 85 -4.32 -12.24 0.59
N MET A 86 -3.15 -12.33 1.24
CA MET A 86 -2.92 -13.18 2.40
C MET A 86 -3.77 -12.80 3.61
N LEU A 87 -4.12 -11.53 3.79
CA LEU A 87 -5.01 -11.05 4.84
C LEU A 87 -6.50 -11.24 4.55
N LYS A 88 -6.88 -11.51 3.29
CA LYS A 88 -8.27 -11.77 2.90
C LYS A 88 -8.57 -13.25 2.69
N ILE A 89 -7.74 -13.93 1.91
CA ILE A 89 -7.96 -15.28 1.37
C ILE A 89 -6.75 -16.14 1.75
N GLN A 90 -6.49 -16.29 3.05
CA GLN A 90 -5.40 -17.13 3.50
C GLN A 90 -5.70 -18.60 3.13
N PRO A 91 -4.71 -19.37 2.66
CA PRO A 91 -4.90 -20.79 2.48
C PRO A 91 -5.24 -21.43 3.85
N SER A 92 -6.27 -22.27 3.87
CA SER A 92 -6.84 -22.89 5.08
C SER A 92 -5.83 -23.59 5.99
N HIS A 93 -4.69 -24.01 5.43
CA HIS A 93 -3.64 -24.70 6.15
C HIS A 93 -2.43 -23.83 6.52
N TRP A 94 -2.42 -22.52 6.24
CA TRP A 94 -1.26 -21.63 6.49
C TRP A 94 -0.67 -21.80 7.89
N ILE A 95 -1.52 -21.79 8.91
CA ILE A 95 -1.12 -21.92 10.32
C ILE A 95 -0.38 -23.24 10.59
N ARG A 96 -0.77 -24.30 9.87
CA ARG A 96 -0.23 -25.66 10.03
C ARG A 96 0.90 -25.96 9.04
N MET A 97 1.16 -25.09 8.07
CA MET A 97 2.27 -25.26 7.13
C MET A 97 3.58 -25.17 7.91
N ASP A 98 4.49 -26.10 7.63
CA ASP A 98 5.88 -25.96 8.05
C ASP A 98 6.52 -24.74 7.36
N TYR A 99 7.64 -24.29 7.92
CA TYR A 99 8.31 -23.07 7.47
C TYR A 99 8.76 -23.17 6.00
N SER A 100 9.30 -24.32 5.58
CA SER A 100 9.72 -24.54 4.20
C SER A 100 8.58 -24.34 3.21
N LYS A 101 7.40 -24.91 3.49
CA LYS A 101 6.22 -24.74 2.63
C LYS A 101 5.70 -23.31 2.62
N LYS A 102 5.81 -22.57 3.73
CA LYS A 102 5.48 -21.13 3.74
C LYS A 102 6.42 -20.36 2.83
N CYS A 103 7.72 -20.67 2.85
CA CYS A 103 8.70 -20.06 1.96
C CYS A 103 8.35 -20.32 0.48
N ASP A 104 8.08 -21.58 0.12
CA ASP A 104 7.68 -21.94 -1.25
C ASP A 104 6.40 -21.20 -1.68
N TYR A 105 5.40 -21.16 -0.81
CA TYR A 105 4.14 -20.47 -1.07
C TYR A 105 4.35 -18.97 -1.31
N VAL A 106 5.18 -18.32 -0.49
CA VAL A 106 5.50 -16.89 -0.65
C VAL A 106 6.26 -16.65 -1.95
N GLN A 107 7.19 -17.52 -2.33
CA GLN A 107 7.86 -17.43 -3.64
C GLN A 107 6.87 -17.54 -4.81
N TRP A 108 5.90 -18.46 -4.73
CA TRP A 108 4.87 -18.58 -5.77
C TRP A 108 3.95 -17.37 -5.84
N LEU A 109 3.65 -16.78 -4.68
CA LEU A 109 2.81 -15.59 -4.55
C LEU A 109 3.47 -14.35 -5.15
N PHE A 110 4.78 -14.18 -5.00
CA PHE A 110 5.53 -13.02 -5.53
C PHE A 110 5.97 -13.18 -6.99
N SER A 111 5.92 -14.39 -7.54
CA SER A 111 6.29 -14.64 -8.92
C SER A 111 5.59 -13.68 -9.90
N PRO A 112 6.30 -13.13 -10.90
CA PRO A 112 7.64 -13.52 -11.36
C PRO A 112 8.80 -12.85 -10.62
N TYR A 113 8.52 -12.11 -9.54
CA TYR A 113 9.57 -11.55 -8.68
C TYR A 113 10.21 -12.68 -7.86
N ASP A 114 11.54 -12.74 -7.87
CA ASP A 114 12.31 -13.72 -7.10
C ASP A 114 12.73 -13.06 -5.79
N LEU A 115 12.12 -13.47 -4.68
CA LEU A 115 12.41 -12.86 -3.38
C LEU A 115 13.69 -13.43 -2.81
N LEU A 116 14.48 -12.56 -2.18
CA LEU A 116 15.56 -12.99 -1.31
C LEU A 116 14.98 -13.67 -0.06
N GLU A 117 15.73 -14.59 0.53
CA GLU A 117 15.31 -15.32 1.74
C GLU A 117 14.90 -14.38 2.88
N VAL A 118 15.68 -13.31 3.09
CA VAL A 118 15.36 -12.26 4.08
C VAL A 118 14.03 -11.55 3.80
N ASP A 119 13.67 -11.37 2.53
CA ASP A 119 12.39 -10.76 2.15
C ASP A 119 11.23 -11.75 2.34
N VAL A 120 11.44 -13.03 2.07
CA VAL A 120 10.45 -14.09 2.38
C VAL A 120 10.17 -14.15 3.88
N GLU A 121 11.22 -14.19 4.69
CA GLU A 121 11.15 -14.14 6.15
C GLU A 121 10.35 -12.94 6.65
N ARG A 122 10.72 -11.75 6.15
CA ARG A 122 10.05 -10.49 6.50
C ARG A 122 8.58 -10.53 6.13
N PHE A 123 8.23 -11.06 4.96
CA PHE A 123 6.84 -11.16 4.52
C PHE A 123 6.02 -12.11 5.40
N ILE A 124 6.56 -13.30 5.71
CA ILE A 124 5.90 -14.27 6.60
C ILE A 124 5.63 -13.64 7.97
N GLY A 125 6.65 -13.01 8.57
CA GLY A 125 6.52 -12.34 9.86
C GLY A 125 5.48 -11.21 9.83
N GLU A 126 5.42 -10.43 8.75
CA GLU A 126 4.43 -9.38 8.58
C GLU A 126 2.99 -9.91 8.47
N VAL A 127 2.78 -10.97 7.68
CA VAL A 127 1.47 -11.66 7.57
C VAL A 127 1.03 -12.19 8.94
N GLU A 128 1.91 -12.88 9.65
CA GLU A 128 1.58 -13.50 10.94
C GLU A 128 1.30 -12.45 12.03
N LYS A 129 2.08 -11.36 12.08
CA LYS A 129 1.85 -10.23 12.98
C LYS A 129 0.46 -9.64 12.76
N TYR A 130 0.09 -9.35 11.52
CA TYR A 130 -1.22 -8.77 11.23
C TYR A 130 -2.36 -9.77 11.46
N ARG A 131 -2.15 -11.05 11.20
CA ARG A 131 -3.15 -12.08 11.52
C ARG A 131 -3.40 -12.19 13.02
N GLN A 132 -2.35 -12.25 13.82
CA GLN A 132 -2.50 -12.32 15.27
C GLN A 132 -3.29 -11.12 15.83
N ALA A 133 -3.12 -9.93 15.26
CA ALA A 133 -3.89 -8.76 15.66
C ALA A 133 -5.35 -8.83 15.19
N ILE A 134 -5.62 -9.28 13.95
CA ILE A 134 -6.99 -9.49 13.45
C ILE A 134 -7.73 -10.54 14.29
N ASP A 135 -7.08 -11.65 14.63
CA ASP A 135 -7.67 -12.74 15.42
C ASP A 135 -8.00 -12.30 16.87
N LYS A 136 -7.28 -11.30 17.39
CA LYS A 136 -7.57 -10.63 18.67
C LYS A 136 -8.69 -9.58 18.57
N GLY A 137 -9.31 -9.41 17.40
CA GLY A 137 -10.35 -8.43 17.16
C GLY A 137 -9.85 -7.01 16.92
N HIS A 138 -8.55 -6.81 16.70
CA HIS A 138 -8.01 -5.50 16.34
C HIS A 138 -8.06 -5.33 14.81
N PRO A 139 -8.93 -4.44 14.28
CA PRO A 139 -8.96 -4.21 12.85
C PRO A 139 -7.66 -3.50 12.43
N ILE A 140 -7.06 -4.02 11.36
CA ILE A 140 -5.83 -3.46 10.80
C ILE A 140 -6.20 -2.80 9.47
N PHE A 141 -5.98 -1.49 9.43
CA PHE A 141 -6.28 -0.66 8.26
C PHE A 141 -5.03 -0.21 7.53
N LEU A 142 -3.94 0.06 8.25
CA LEU A 142 -2.72 0.64 7.70
C LEU A 142 -1.48 -0.25 7.91
N ARG A 143 -0.64 -0.32 6.88
CA ARG A 143 0.73 -0.83 6.92
C ARG A 143 1.59 0.32 7.41
N SER A 144 2.03 0.23 8.66
CA SER A 144 2.86 1.28 9.24
C SER A 144 4.19 1.40 8.50
N PHE A 145 4.71 2.63 8.34
CA PHE A 145 6.08 2.86 7.89
C PHE A 145 7.12 2.63 9.01
N GLY A 146 6.69 2.16 10.18
CA GLY A 146 7.54 1.87 11.32
C GLY A 146 7.21 2.74 12.53
N TYR A 147 8.24 3.30 13.15
CA TYR A 147 8.17 4.10 14.37
C TYR A 147 8.97 5.39 14.19
N ALA A 148 8.45 6.52 14.66
CA ALA A 148 9.19 7.78 14.70
C ALA A 148 9.81 7.97 16.10
N THR A 149 11.12 8.15 16.16
CA THR A 149 11.81 8.46 17.42
C THR A 149 11.55 9.90 17.85
N ASP A 150 11.75 10.23 19.13
CA ASP A 150 11.58 11.61 19.60
C ASP A 150 12.52 12.59 18.88
N VAL A 151 13.73 12.16 18.50
CA VAL A 151 14.66 12.96 17.68
C VAL A 151 14.02 13.33 16.33
N ILE A 152 13.46 12.35 15.62
CA ILE A 152 12.80 12.58 14.32
C ILE A 152 11.58 13.48 14.47
N LEU A 153 10.80 13.32 15.54
CA LEU A 153 9.62 14.13 15.80
C LEU A 153 9.98 15.57 16.18
N ASP A 154 11.07 15.77 16.93
CA ASP A 154 11.56 17.11 17.27
C ASP A 154 12.07 17.85 16.03
N GLU A 155 12.77 17.16 15.13
CA GLU A 155 13.18 17.71 13.83
C GLU A 155 11.97 18.08 12.97
N LEU A 156 10.92 17.26 12.97
CA LEU A 156 9.67 17.58 12.28
C LEU A 156 9.04 18.86 12.83
N GLU A 157 8.87 18.95 14.15
CA GLU A 157 8.27 20.14 14.80
C GLU A 157 9.07 21.41 14.54
N GLN A 158 10.41 21.30 14.49
CA GLN A 158 11.27 22.42 14.08
C GLN A 158 11.02 22.82 12.62
N LYS A 159 10.93 21.87 11.69
CA LYS A 159 10.63 22.14 10.28
C LYS A 159 9.24 22.75 10.08
N LEU A 160 8.25 22.30 10.85
CA LEU A 160 6.89 22.85 10.81
C LEU A 160 6.78 24.22 11.49
N GLY A 161 7.73 24.58 12.36
CA GLY A 161 7.69 25.78 13.17
C GLY A 161 6.63 25.73 14.28
N ARG A 162 6.15 24.55 14.65
CA ARG A 162 5.10 24.32 15.68
C ARG A 162 5.17 22.92 16.26
N LYS A 163 4.57 22.75 17.44
CA LYS A 163 4.47 21.45 18.13
C LYS A 163 3.32 20.61 17.57
N LEU A 164 3.51 19.30 17.51
CA LEU A 164 2.42 18.39 17.20
C LEU A 164 1.52 18.23 18.42
N PRO A 165 0.20 18.04 18.23
CA PRO A 165 -0.68 17.62 19.30
C PRO A 165 -0.19 16.33 19.98
N PRO A 166 -0.30 16.19 21.31
CA PRO A 166 0.25 15.04 22.03
C PRO A 166 -0.29 13.67 21.56
N GLY A 167 -1.56 13.59 21.16
CA GLY A 167 -2.17 12.37 20.64
C GLY A 167 -1.52 11.95 19.33
N TYR A 168 -1.47 12.86 18.35
CA TYR A 168 -0.85 12.60 17.06
C TYR A 168 0.65 12.30 17.15
N ARG A 169 1.38 12.99 18.05
CA ARG A 169 2.79 12.67 18.33
C ARG A 169 2.95 11.24 18.86
N THR A 170 2.06 10.80 19.74
CA THR A 170 2.04 9.44 20.27
C THR A 170 1.70 8.42 19.19
N TYR A 171 0.76 8.75 18.31
CA TYR A 171 0.46 7.94 17.12
C TYR A 171 1.71 7.73 16.27
N LEU A 172 2.41 8.79 15.84
CA LEU A 172 3.61 8.66 15.00
C LEU A 172 4.74 7.85 15.66
N ARG A 173 4.87 7.96 17.00
CA ARG A 173 5.84 7.15 17.75
C ARG A 173 5.55 5.66 17.65
N ASN A 174 4.27 5.27 17.71
CA ASN A 174 3.83 3.88 17.70
C ASN A 174 3.58 3.34 16.28
N HIS A 175 3.22 4.23 15.37
CA HIS A 175 2.75 3.98 14.01
C HIS A 175 3.09 5.21 13.16
N ASN A 176 4.30 5.24 12.57
CA ASN A 176 4.81 6.38 11.79
C ASN A 176 4.05 6.56 10.46
N GLY A 177 2.77 6.93 10.51
CA GLY A 177 1.85 6.91 9.37
C GLY A 177 1.60 5.50 8.84
N GLY A 178 1.16 5.40 7.59
CA GLY A 178 1.04 4.13 6.88
C GLY A 178 0.13 4.16 5.66
N LYS A 179 0.32 3.17 4.78
CA LYS A 179 -0.52 2.95 3.60
C LYS A 179 -1.65 1.98 3.90
N VAL A 180 -2.80 2.15 3.26
CA VAL A 180 -3.92 1.23 3.44
C VAL A 180 -3.56 -0.21 3.02
N LEU A 181 -3.75 -1.18 3.93
CA LEU A 181 -3.37 -2.61 3.76
C LEU A 181 -4.35 -3.45 2.94
N VAL A 182 -5.61 -3.04 2.87
CA VAL A 182 -6.74 -3.86 2.41
C VAL A 182 -7.75 -2.96 1.72
N HIS A 183 -8.48 -3.47 0.73
CA HIS A 183 -9.68 -2.87 0.12
C HIS A 183 -10.19 -1.62 0.83
N TYR A 184 -9.90 -0.46 0.23
CA TYR A 184 -10.28 0.89 0.64
C TYR A 184 -10.74 0.99 2.11
N CYS A 185 -9.80 1.29 3.02
CA CYS A 185 -10.15 1.89 4.29
C CYS A 185 -10.97 3.15 3.99
N THR A 186 -12.11 3.32 4.63
CA THR A 186 -13.03 4.43 4.39
C THR A 186 -13.35 5.14 5.69
N PHE A 187 -13.69 6.42 5.60
CA PHE A 187 -14.29 7.20 6.67
C PHE A 187 -15.50 7.96 6.14
N VAL A 188 -16.36 8.43 7.03
CA VAL A 188 -17.57 9.17 6.65
C VAL A 188 -17.32 10.66 6.84
N VAL A 189 -17.76 11.46 5.88
CA VAL A 189 -17.88 12.92 6.03
C VAL A 189 -19.35 13.24 6.15
N GLU A 190 -19.83 13.46 7.38
CA GLU A 190 -21.26 13.58 7.68
C GLU A 190 -21.90 14.76 6.94
N GLU A 191 -21.22 15.89 6.88
CA GLU A 191 -21.68 17.11 6.21
C GLU A 191 -21.92 16.90 4.70
N LEU A 192 -21.18 15.98 4.07
CA LEU A 192 -21.34 15.62 2.65
C LEU A 192 -22.27 14.42 2.45
N ASN A 193 -22.57 13.66 3.51
CA ASN A 193 -23.17 12.34 3.43
C ASN A 193 -22.38 11.40 2.47
N GLU A 194 -21.05 11.51 2.49
CA GLU A 194 -20.14 10.75 1.61
C GLU A 194 -19.25 9.79 2.40
N VAL A 195 -18.95 8.64 1.78
CA VAL A 195 -17.97 7.66 2.28
C VAL A 195 -16.68 7.84 1.47
N ILE A 196 -15.64 8.33 2.12
CA ILE A 196 -14.39 8.72 1.47
C ILE A 196 -13.34 7.61 1.63
N PRO A 197 -12.76 7.11 0.52
CA PRO A 197 -11.66 6.14 0.59
C PRO A 197 -10.35 6.80 1.03
N LEU A 198 -9.83 6.41 2.18
CA LEU A 198 -8.48 6.76 2.63
C LEU A 198 -7.44 6.09 1.73
N HIS A 199 -6.32 6.78 1.48
CA HIS A 199 -5.20 6.23 0.74
C HIS A 199 -3.97 6.03 1.64
N VAL A 200 -3.60 7.07 2.39
CA VAL A 200 -2.37 7.08 3.19
C VAL A 200 -2.49 8.09 4.33
N ILE A 201 -1.88 7.76 5.48
CA ILE A 201 -1.51 8.72 6.53
C ILE A 201 0.01 8.91 6.43
N PHE A 202 0.45 10.16 6.35
CA PHE A 202 1.85 10.49 6.13
C PHE A 202 2.71 10.17 7.36
N GLY A 203 3.91 9.67 7.08
CA GLY A 203 4.94 9.38 8.08
C GLY A 203 6.03 10.45 8.07
N VAL A 204 7.05 10.24 8.89
CA VAL A 204 8.23 11.13 9.01
C VAL A 204 9.48 10.37 8.63
N HIS A 205 10.32 10.96 7.78
CA HIS A 205 11.53 10.33 7.23
C HIS A 205 11.22 9.04 6.47
N VAL A 206 10.12 9.08 5.71
CA VAL A 206 9.70 8.00 4.82
C VAL A 206 9.92 8.42 3.36
N GLU A 207 9.50 7.60 2.41
CA GLU A 207 9.53 7.99 0.99
C GLU A 207 8.88 9.36 0.78
N LYS A 208 9.51 10.21 -0.03
CA LYS A 208 9.11 11.60 -0.26
C LYS A 208 7.62 11.79 -0.54
N ARG A 209 6.99 10.85 -1.26
CA ARG A 209 5.55 10.88 -1.58
C ARG A 209 4.63 10.72 -0.36
N TYR A 210 5.12 10.17 0.74
CA TYR A 210 4.34 9.95 1.97
C TYR A 210 4.93 10.68 3.17
N ASP A 211 5.92 11.56 2.95
CA ASP A 211 6.62 12.27 4.00
C ASP A 211 5.87 13.55 4.40
N LEU A 212 5.53 13.63 5.68
CA LEU A 212 4.76 14.72 6.27
C LEU A 212 5.52 16.04 6.16
N ALA A 213 6.82 16.05 6.42
CA ALA A 213 7.61 17.28 6.35
C ALA A 213 7.67 17.81 4.93
N TYR A 214 7.87 16.93 3.94
CA TYR A 214 7.91 17.29 2.53
C TYR A 214 6.60 17.98 2.07
N TRP A 215 5.45 17.35 2.32
CA TRP A 215 4.16 17.90 1.88
C TRP A 215 3.79 19.21 2.56
N ASN A 216 4.18 19.38 3.83
CA ASN A 216 3.93 20.62 4.55
C ASN A 216 4.90 21.76 4.18
N THR A 217 5.86 21.55 3.26
CA THR A 217 6.60 22.67 2.64
C THR A 217 5.73 23.48 1.67
N PHE A 218 4.67 22.87 1.12
CA PHE A 218 3.70 23.50 0.20
C PHE A 218 2.47 24.04 0.95
N LYS A 219 2.68 24.60 2.15
CA LYS A 219 1.59 25.05 3.04
C LYS A 219 0.65 26.09 2.41
N ASP A 220 1.11 26.80 1.39
CA ASP A 220 0.34 27.83 0.70
C ASP A 220 -0.65 27.21 -0.34
N GLU A 221 -0.55 25.91 -0.61
CA GLU A 221 -1.48 25.15 -1.47
C GLU A 221 -2.67 24.55 -0.69
N PHE A 222 -2.67 24.67 0.65
CA PHE A 222 -3.66 24.04 1.53
C PHE A 222 -4.24 25.06 2.53
N PRO A 223 -5.42 24.78 3.13
CA PRO A 223 -6.01 25.63 4.16
C PRO A 223 -5.03 25.98 5.28
N THR A 224 -4.83 27.29 5.50
CA THR A 224 -3.88 27.81 6.51
C THR A 224 -4.24 27.36 7.93
N GLY A 225 -3.25 27.32 8.83
CA GLY A 225 -3.43 26.89 10.22
C GLY A 225 -3.47 25.37 10.41
N HIS A 226 -3.50 24.57 9.34
CA HIS A 226 -3.57 23.11 9.41
C HIS A 226 -2.25 22.44 9.02
N ILE A 227 -2.03 21.22 9.51
CA ILE A 227 -0.97 20.30 9.09
C ILE A 227 -1.60 19.29 8.14
N LEU A 228 -0.99 19.09 6.98
CA LEU A 228 -1.35 18.01 6.07
C LEU A 228 -0.80 16.69 6.60
N ILE A 229 -1.70 15.78 6.98
CA ILE A 229 -1.34 14.51 7.62
C ILE A 229 -1.68 13.28 6.78
N GLY A 230 -2.37 13.43 5.65
CA GLY A 230 -2.69 12.29 4.78
C GLY A 230 -3.45 12.65 3.52
N GLU A 231 -3.77 11.63 2.75
CA GLU A 231 -4.43 11.75 1.45
C GLU A 231 -5.47 10.62 1.24
N THR A 232 -6.49 10.93 0.45
CA THR A 232 -7.57 10.04 0.03
C THR A 232 -7.33 9.53 -1.39
N ALA A 233 -7.99 8.44 -1.79
CA ALA A 233 -7.72 7.80 -3.08
C ALA A 233 -8.07 8.68 -4.30
N ALA A 234 -8.94 9.67 -4.12
CA ALA A 234 -9.36 10.63 -5.14
C ALA A 234 -8.62 11.98 -5.04
N GLY A 235 -7.51 12.05 -4.29
CA GLY A 235 -6.69 13.25 -4.19
C GLY A 235 -7.15 14.29 -3.15
N GLY A 236 -8.26 14.07 -2.45
CA GLY A 236 -8.61 14.87 -1.27
C GLY A 236 -7.61 14.67 -0.13
N LYS A 237 -7.48 15.65 0.75
CA LYS A 237 -6.45 15.74 1.78
C LYS A 237 -7.04 15.57 3.18
N ILE A 238 -6.22 15.07 4.10
CA ILE A 238 -6.55 14.97 5.53
C ILE A 238 -5.70 15.98 6.29
N LEU A 239 -6.37 16.92 6.94
CA LEU A 239 -5.76 18.06 7.62
C LEU A 239 -6.00 17.94 9.13
N MET A 240 -5.07 18.48 9.91
CA MET A 240 -5.14 18.51 11.37
C MET A 240 -4.83 19.90 11.89
N ASP A 241 -5.65 20.43 12.81
CA ASP A 241 -5.36 21.70 13.48
C ASP A 241 -4.53 21.52 14.77
N ASP A 242 -4.12 22.63 15.39
CA ASP A 242 -3.30 22.63 16.60
C ASP A 242 -4.04 22.05 17.84
N LEU A 243 -5.36 21.87 17.77
CA LEU A 243 -6.19 21.21 18.78
C LEU A 243 -6.43 19.73 18.46
N GLU A 244 -5.72 19.19 17.47
CA GLU A 244 -5.82 17.81 16.96
C GLU A 244 -7.10 17.51 16.16
N ARG A 245 -7.96 18.49 15.89
CA ARG A 245 -9.19 18.22 15.15
C ARG A 245 -8.85 17.85 13.71
N ILE A 246 -9.55 16.84 13.20
CA ILE A 246 -9.29 16.26 11.88
C ILE A 246 -10.32 16.76 10.88
N TYR A 247 -9.83 17.16 9.72
CA TYR A 247 -10.64 17.67 8.62
C TYR A 247 -10.34 16.92 7.34
N TYR A 248 -11.38 16.76 6.51
CA TYR A 248 -11.26 16.37 5.12
C TYR A 248 -11.35 17.63 4.27
N TRP A 249 -10.38 17.78 3.36
CA TRP A 249 -10.40 18.86 2.38
C TRP A 249 -10.41 18.28 0.98
N LYS A 250 -11.38 18.71 0.19
CA LYS A 250 -11.44 18.44 -1.24
C LYS A 250 -11.19 19.75 -1.95
N ASP A 251 -10.14 19.80 -2.76
CA ASP A 251 -9.91 20.94 -3.64
C ASP A 251 -11.11 21.02 -4.61
N MET A 252 -11.73 22.18 -4.66
CA MET A 252 -12.96 22.44 -5.41
C MET A 252 -12.68 23.45 -6.53
N GLU A 253 -11.55 23.35 -7.24
CA GLU A 253 -11.20 24.24 -8.38
C GLU A 253 -11.47 25.73 -8.11
N TYR A 254 -11.20 26.20 -6.89
CA TYR A 254 -11.36 27.60 -6.54
C TYR A 254 -9.99 28.26 -6.51
N ASP A 255 -9.87 29.43 -7.14
CA ASP A 255 -8.64 30.23 -7.25
C ASP A 255 -8.07 30.73 -5.90
N ASP A 256 -8.66 30.36 -4.75
CA ASP A 256 -8.30 30.87 -3.42
C ASP A 256 -8.29 29.77 -2.32
N PRO A 257 -7.10 29.24 -1.94
CA PRO A 257 -6.94 28.23 -0.89
C PRO A 257 -7.13 28.79 0.53
N THR A 258 -7.38 30.09 0.71
CA THR A 258 -7.59 30.71 2.02
C THR A 258 -9.02 30.61 2.53
N ARG A 259 -9.96 30.21 1.66
CA ARG A 259 -11.34 29.96 2.08
C ARG A 259 -11.43 28.60 2.75
N ASN A 260 -12.10 28.53 3.91
CA ASN A 260 -12.52 27.26 4.53
C ASN A 260 -13.60 26.53 3.71
N GLU A 261 -13.83 26.93 2.46
CA GLU A 261 -14.72 26.24 1.53
C GLU A 261 -14.12 24.87 1.18
N GLY A 262 -14.94 23.82 1.23
CA GLY A 262 -14.47 22.45 0.98
C GLY A 262 -13.72 21.80 2.15
N LEU A 263 -13.62 22.46 3.31
CA LEU A 263 -13.05 21.92 4.55
C LEU A 263 -14.17 21.41 5.48
N TYR A 264 -14.22 20.10 5.67
CA TYR A 264 -15.25 19.43 6.46
C TYR A 264 -14.64 18.80 7.70
N LYS A 265 -15.19 19.06 8.88
CA LYS A 265 -14.69 18.43 10.11
C LYS A 265 -15.12 16.97 10.13
N VAL A 266 -14.17 16.08 10.45
CA VAL A 266 -14.38 14.62 10.46
C VAL A 266 -14.27 14.05 11.86
N ALA A 267 -13.40 14.60 12.72
CA ALA A 267 -13.24 14.12 14.08
C ALA A 267 -12.66 15.19 15.02
N ASP A 268 -12.82 14.99 16.32
CA ASP A 268 -12.27 15.87 17.36
C ASP A 268 -10.79 15.65 17.66
N ASN A 269 -10.26 14.46 17.34
CA ASN A 269 -8.86 14.10 17.48
C ASN A 269 -8.53 12.91 16.56
N PHE A 270 -7.25 12.54 16.47
CA PHE A 270 -6.81 11.48 15.58
C PHE A 270 -7.35 10.09 15.99
N ASP A 271 -7.41 9.77 17.28
CA ASP A 271 -7.97 8.49 17.76
C ASP A 271 -9.47 8.34 17.40
N ALA A 272 -10.23 9.43 17.54
CA ALA A 272 -11.62 9.49 17.13
C ALA A 272 -11.75 9.30 15.61
N PHE A 273 -10.86 9.91 14.82
CA PHE A 273 -10.82 9.68 13.37
C PHE A 273 -10.55 8.22 13.03
N GLN A 274 -9.56 7.58 13.65
CA GLN A 274 -9.25 6.16 13.44
C GLN A 274 -10.44 5.25 13.80
N SER A 275 -11.20 5.62 14.83
CA SER A 275 -12.39 4.89 15.26
C SER A 275 -13.53 4.93 14.22
N THR A 276 -13.53 5.92 13.31
CA THR A 276 -14.49 5.99 12.20
C THR A 276 -14.15 5.06 11.03
N TRP A 277 -12.93 4.52 10.99
CA TRP A 277 -12.45 3.77 9.84
C TRP A 277 -13.21 2.46 9.65
N LYS A 278 -13.64 2.21 8.41
CA LYS A 278 -14.37 1.01 8.01
C LYS A 278 -13.71 0.36 6.80
N ARG A 279 -13.78 -0.96 6.77
CA ARG A 279 -13.41 -1.73 5.57
C ARG A 279 -14.51 -1.53 4.53
N MET A 280 -14.14 -1.24 3.29
CA MET A 280 -15.11 -1.29 2.19
C MET A 280 -15.49 -2.75 1.95
N ILE A 281 -16.67 -3.15 2.43
CA ILE A 281 -17.27 -4.43 2.07
C ILE A 281 -17.97 -4.19 0.74
N LYS A 282 -17.38 -4.68 -0.37
CA LYS A 282 -18.16 -4.83 -1.60
C LYS A 282 -19.24 -5.86 -1.29
N THR A 283 -20.49 -5.42 -1.20
CA THR A 283 -21.64 -6.30 -1.39
C THR A 283 -21.49 -6.86 -2.80
N ILE A 284 -21.30 -8.17 -2.90
CA ILE A 284 -21.31 -8.91 -4.17
C ILE A 284 -22.75 -8.91 -4.68
#